data_AF-A0AA87TEC9-F1
#
_entry.id   AF-A0AA87TEC9-F1
#
_cell.length_a   1.000
_cell.length_b   1.000
_cell.length_c   1.000
_cell.angle_alpha   90.00
_cell.angle_beta   90.00
_cell.angle_gamma   90.00
#
_symmetry.space_group_name_H-M   'P 1'
#
loop_
_entity.id
_entity.type
_entity.pdbx_description
1 polymer ?
#
loop_
_entity_poly.entity_id
_entity_poly.type
_entity_poly.pdbx_seq_one_letter_code
_entity_poly.pdbx_strand_id
1 'polypeptide(L)'
;MLQSIFNDADIQLPEQIHKAAVEYLPAFLSAEDAEVLAVQALLIARAFHTGGTFEQVFTGTEPITQHYQINLIRSFEKNVRLLVDKMWVEKADEDVKEDVLYRLRCFCESMQQAEKPVDYEELLPECLGVLHDVVLLLFGRQIDSEGFLEYAIRIDPDFGLFWYYLECLRAQPKLSAEKARLAIFLGIYFLANF
;
A
#
# COMPACT_ATOMS: atom_id res chain seq x y z
N MET A 1 9.91 -5.64 -18.47
CA MET A 1 10.83 -5.95 -17.36
C MET A 1 11.37 -4.62 -16.89
N LEU A 2 10.87 -4.08 -15.78
CA LEU A 2 11.49 -2.94 -15.12
C LEU A 2 12.94 -3.37 -14.82
N GLN A 3 13.93 -2.77 -15.49
CA GLN A 3 15.30 -2.81 -15.00
C GLN A 3 15.24 -2.16 -13.64
N SER A 4 15.20 -3.02 -12.63
CA SER A 4 14.93 -2.63 -11.27
C SER A 4 16.06 -1.71 -10.85
N ILE A 5 15.74 -0.43 -10.71
CA ILE A 5 16.55 0.58 -10.04
C ILE A 5 17.12 0.09 -8.71
N PHE A 6 16.45 -0.88 -8.07
CA PHE A 6 16.92 -1.53 -6.86
C PHE A 6 18.21 -2.35 -7.07
N ASN A 7 18.54 -2.78 -8.29
CA ASN A 7 19.79 -3.48 -8.60
C ASN A 7 20.91 -2.53 -9.09
N ASP A 8 20.67 -1.22 -9.12
CA ASP A 8 21.67 -0.25 -9.55
C ASP A 8 22.72 -0.05 -8.45
N ALA A 9 23.98 -0.40 -8.75
CA ALA A 9 25.10 -0.28 -7.82
C ALA A 9 25.44 1.18 -7.47
N ASP A 10 25.02 2.13 -8.31
CA ASP A 10 25.23 3.56 -8.09
C ASP A 10 24.20 4.16 -7.12
N ILE A 11 23.15 3.41 -6.75
CA ILE A 11 22.09 3.83 -5.84
C ILE A 11 22.24 3.09 -4.51
N GLN A 12 22.68 3.82 -3.48
CA GLN A 12 22.77 3.28 -2.12
C GLN A 12 21.39 3.23 -1.46
N LEU A 13 20.78 2.05 -1.46
CA LEU A 13 19.52 1.78 -0.79
C LEU A 13 19.72 1.15 0.60
N PRO A 14 18.85 1.44 1.57
CA PRO A 14 18.77 0.65 2.79
C PRO A 14 18.56 -0.85 2.46
N GLU A 15 19.29 -1.73 3.13
CA GLU A 15 19.25 -3.18 2.86
C GLU A 15 17.82 -3.75 2.95
N GLN A 16 17.03 -3.27 3.91
CA GLN A 16 15.64 -3.70 4.09
C GLN A 16 14.75 -3.36 2.88
N ILE A 17 14.96 -2.18 2.28
CA ILE A 17 14.20 -1.71 1.12
C ILE A 17 14.61 -2.47 -0.13
N HIS A 18 15.91 -2.68 -0.31
CA HIS A 18 16.44 -3.51 -1.37
C HIS A 18 15.83 -4.92 -1.32
N LYS A 19 15.93 -5.61 -0.17
CA LYS A 19 15.39 -6.97 0.00
C LYS A 19 13.88 -7.03 -0.21
N ALA A 20 13.13 -6.05 0.27
CA ALA A 20 11.69 -6.00 0.03
C ALA A 20 11.34 -5.92 -1.46
N ALA A 21 12.06 -5.09 -2.23
CA ALA A 21 11.81 -4.93 -3.65
C ALA A 21 12.24 -6.14 -4.50
N VAL A 22 13.40 -6.73 -4.21
CA VAL A 22 14.01 -7.75 -5.10
C VAL A 22 13.74 -9.20 -4.67
N GLU A 23 13.40 -9.42 -3.39
CA GLU A 23 13.22 -10.76 -2.83
C GLU A 23 11.78 -10.95 -2.32
N TYR A 24 11.33 -10.13 -1.38
CA TYR A 24 10.08 -10.39 -0.66
C TYR A 24 8.84 -10.10 -1.49
N LEU A 25 8.81 -8.99 -2.23
CA LEU A 25 7.69 -8.66 -3.10
C LEU A 25 7.53 -9.67 -4.26
N PRO A 26 8.58 -10.04 -5.02
CA PRO A 26 8.47 -11.10 -6.01
C PRO A 26 8.01 -12.45 -5.42
N ALA A 27 8.53 -12.83 -4.25
CA ALA A 27 8.10 -14.03 -3.54
C ALA A 27 6.64 -13.96 -3.10
N PHE A 28 6.16 -12.81 -2.61
CA PHE A 28 4.76 -12.59 -2.26
C PHE A 28 3.83 -12.74 -3.48
N LEU A 29 4.21 -12.14 -4.62
CA LEU A 29 3.38 -12.18 -5.83
C LEU A 29 3.30 -13.59 -6.43
N SER A 30 4.40 -14.35 -6.35
CA SER A 30 4.48 -15.73 -6.87
C SER A 30 3.94 -16.79 -5.92
N ALA A 31 3.81 -16.51 -4.63
CA ALA A 31 3.35 -17.49 -3.66
C ALA A 31 1.87 -17.88 -3.87
N GLU A 32 1.60 -19.19 -3.82
CA GLU A 32 0.25 -19.75 -3.83
C GLU A 32 -0.15 -20.31 -2.46
N ASP A 33 0.84 -20.67 -1.64
CA ASP A 33 0.67 -21.17 -0.29
C ASP A 33 0.41 -20.03 0.71
N ALA A 34 -0.57 -20.21 1.59
CA ALA A 34 -1.00 -19.19 2.54
C ALA A 34 0.06 -18.87 3.61
N GLU A 35 0.82 -19.87 4.07
CA GLU A 35 1.89 -19.64 5.05
C GLU A 35 3.02 -18.83 4.43
N VAL A 36 3.43 -19.19 3.21
CA VAL A 36 4.45 -18.44 2.45
C VAL A 36 3.97 -17.00 2.21
N LEU A 37 2.71 -16.81 1.80
CA LEU A 37 2.13 -15.48 1.59
C LEU A 37 2.20 -14.61 2.86
N ALA A 38 1.79 -15.16 4.00
CA ALA A 38 1.82 -14.46 5.28
C ALA A 38 3.25 -14.09 5.70
N VAL A 39 4.22 -15.01 5.50
CA VAL A 39 5.64 -14.73 5.79
C VAL A 39 6.17 -13.60 4.91
N GLN A 40 5.93 -13.65 3.60
CA GLN A 40 6.42 -12.60 2.69
C GLN A 40 5.76 -11.26 2.97
N ALA A 41 4.45 -11.23 3.26
CA ALA A 41 3.76 -10.01 3.66
C ALA A 41 4.38 -9.41 4.92
N LEU A 42 4.68 -10.22 5.93
CA LEU A 42 5.34 -9.75 7.15
C LEU A 42 6.73 -9.15 6.88
N LEU A 43 7.52 -9.78 6.01
CA LEU A 43 8.84 -9.28 5.63
C LEU A 43 8.77 -7.95 4.89
N ILE A 44 7.79 -7.77 3.99
CA ILE A 44 7.53 -6.49 3.32
C ILE A 44 7.12 -5.42 4.35
N ALA A 45 6.18 -5.72 5.24
CA ALA A 45 5.74 -4.77 6.26
C ALA A 45 6.88 -4.31 7.18
N ARG A 46 7.80 -5.22 7.52
CA ARG A 46 8.99 -4.90 8.33
C ARG A 46 9.99 -4.01 7.61
N ALA A 47 10.03 -4.02 6.28
CA ALA A 47 10.87 -3.10 5.52
C ALA A 47 10.36 -1.66 5.62
N PHE A 48 9.04 -1.46 5.79
CA PHE A 48 8.44 -0.15 6.02
C PHE A 48 8.50 0.29 7.49
N HIS A 49 8.26 -0.62 8.43
CA HIS A 49 8.24 -0.29 9.85
C HIS A 49 8.84 -1.42 10.71
N THR A 50 10.13 -1.29 11.00
CA THR A 50 10.84 -2.21 11.88
C THR A 50 10.26 -2.19 13.29
N GLY A 51 9.77 -3.34 13.76
CA GLY A 51 9.12 -3.46 15.08
C GLY A 51 7.62 -3.17 15.10
N GLY A 52 7.03 -2.92 13.93
CA GLY A 52 5.62 -2.73 13.77
C GLY A 52 4.77 -3.99 14.03
N THR A 53 3.47 -3.77 14.22
CA THR A 53 2.51 -4.81 14.65
C THR A 53 1.71 -5.45 13.51
N PHE A 54 2.22 -5.39 12.27
CA PHE A 54 1.48 -5.86 11.09
C PHE A 54 0.97 -7.30 11.22
N GLU A 55 1.74 -8.21 11.80
CA GLU A 55 1.32 -9.61 12.00
C GLU A 55 -0.03 -9.75 12.74
N GLN A 56 -0.36 -8.82 13.64
CA GLN A 56 -1.58 -8.87 14.43
C GLN A 56 -2.86 -8.73 13.59
N VAL A 57 -2.76 -8.28 12.34
CA VAL A 57 -3.92 -8.20 11.42
C VAL A 57 -4.28 -9.54 10.76
N PHE A 58 -3.46 -10.59 10.95
CA PHE A 58 -3.73 -11.93 10.40
C PHE A 58 -3.31 -13.13 11.27
N THR A 59 -2.57 -12.96 12.37
CA THR A 59 -2.10 -14.09 13.22
C THR A 59 -2.87 -14.31 14.52
N GLY A 60 -3.80 -13.41 14.88
CA GLY A 60 -4.57 -13.51 16.13
C GLY A 60 -5.81 -14.42 16.05
N THR A 61 -6.45 -14.67 17.20
CA THR A 61 -7.80 -15.25 17.24
C THR A 61 -8.84 -14.14 17.16
N GLU A 62 -9.98 -14.40 16.53
CA GLU A 62 -11.12 -13.47 16.65
C GLU A 62 -11.56 -13.33 18.12
N PRO A 63 -11.95 -12.13 18.59
CA PRO A 63 -12.12 -10.86 17.86
C PRO A 63 -10.86 -9.96 17.85
N ILE A 64 -9.70 -10.47 18.28
CA ILE A 64 -8.45 -9.69 18.41
C ILE A 64 -7.97 -9.23 17.04
N THR A 65 -7.95 -10.15 16.07
CA THR A 65 -7.55 -9.86 14.69
C THR A 65 -8.41 -8.75 14.09
N GLN A 66 -9.74 -8.84 14.21
CA GLN A 66 -10.65 -7.79 13.77
C GLN A 66 -10.38 -6.44 14.47
N HIS A 67 -10.07 -6.43 15.76
CA HIS A 67 -9.71 -5.19 16.48
C HIS A 67 -8.48 -4.50 15.86
N TYR A 68 -7.42 -5.26 15.56
CA TYR A 68 -6.23 -4.72 14.91
C TYR A 68 -6.48 -4.23 13.48
N GLN A 69 -7.29 -4.97 12.71
CA GLN A 69 -7.70 -4.55 11.38
C GLN A 69 -8.45 -3.22 11.41
N ILE A 70 -9.45 -3.08 12.30
CA ILE A 70 -10.24 -1.84 12.44
C ILE A 70 -9.34 -0.66 12.86
N ASN A 71 -8.43 -0.88 13.82
CA ASN A 71 -7.51 0.18 14.25
C ASN A 71 -6.58 0.62 13.11
N LEU A 72 -6.07 -0.33 12.32
CA LEU A 72 -5.25 -0.03 11.17
C LEU A 72 -6.02 0.79 10.11
N ILE A 73 -7.24 0.37 9.76
CA ILE A 73 -8.10 1.08 8.81
C ILE A 73 -8.36 2.52 9.27
N ARG A 74 -8.66 2.71 10.57
CA ARG A 74 -8.87 4.05 11.13
C ARG A 74 -7.61 4.92 11.13
N SER A 75 -6.45 4.32 11.41
CA SER A 75 -5.17 5.04 11.37
C SER A 75 -4.84 5.47 9.94
N PHE A 76 -5.01 4.56 8.98
CA PHE A 76 -4.89 4.83 7.56
C PHE A 76 -5.80 5.97 7.10
N GLU A 77 -7.12 5.87 7.37
CA GLU A 77 -8.10 6.89 6.96
C GLU A 77 -7.73 8.26 7.53
N LYS A 78 -7.37 8.31 8.82
CA LYS A 78 -6.98 9.54 9.50
C LYS A 78 -5.72 10.16 8.88
N ASN A 79 -4.69 9.35 8.65
CA ASN A 79 -3.41 9.85 8.14
C ASN A 79 -3.53 10.32 6.70
N VAL A 80 -4.19 9.54 5.83
CA VAL A 80 -4.42 9.95 4.44
C VAL A 80 -5.28 11.21 4.38
N ARG A 81 -6.34 11.31 5.20
CA ARG A 81 -7.14 12.55 5.26
C ARG A 81 -6.28 13.75 5.68
N LEU A 82 -5.46 13.61 6.71
CA LEU A 82 -4.57 14.69 7.16
C LEU A 82 -3.54 15.08 6.08
N LEU A 83 -3.01 14.09 5.36
CA LEU A 83 -2.08 14.31 4.25
C LEU A 83 -2.76 15.09 3.14
N VAL A 84 -3.95 14.65 2.72
CA VAL A 84 -4.76 15.30 1.68
C VAL A 84 -5.21 16.69 2.09
N ASP A 85 -5.73 16.88 3.30
CA ASP A 85 -6.18 18.18 3.80
C ASP A 85 -5.06 19.22 3.76
N LYS A 86 -3.82 18.83 4.10
CA LYS A 86 -2.63 19.69 4.10
C LYS A 86 -2.09 19.98 2.71
N MET A 87 -2.47 19.21 1.68
CA MET A 87 -2.04 19.48 0.31
C MET A 87 -2.70 20.75 -0.21
N TRP A 88 -1.86 21.67 -0.68
CA TRP A 88 -2.29 22.82 -1.44
C TRP A 88 -2.57 22.38 -2.87
N VAL A 89 -3.83 22.51 -3.29
CA VAL A 89 -4.27 22.22 -4.66
C VAL A 89 -4.69 23.53 -5.32
N GLU A 90 -4.58 23.61 -6.64
CA GLU A 90 -5.18 24.72 -7.36
C GLU A 90 -6.71 24.61 -7.31
N LYS A 91 -7.43 25.72 -7.50
CA LYS A 91 -8.89 25.73 -7.44
C LYS A 91 -9.56 24.75 -8.43
N ALA A 92 -8.87 24.41 -9.52
CA ALA A 92 -9.34 23.44 -10.50
C ALA A 92 -9.24 21.97 -10.02
N ASP A 93 -8.46 21.71 -8.97
CA ASP A 93 -8.18 20.38 -8.42
C ASP A 93 -8.83 20.16 -7.04
N GLU A 94 -9.59 21.14 -6.52
CA GLU A 94 -10.39 20.99 -5.28
C GLU A 94 -11.43 19.87 -5.41
N ASP A 95 -12.10 19.77 -6.57
CA ASP A 95 -13.08 18.70 -6.82
C ASP A 95 -12.41 17.31 -6.77
N VAL A 96 -11.17 17.19 -7.28
CA VAL A 96 -10.39 15.95 -7.24
C VAL A 96 -10.03 15.57 -5.80
N LYS A 97 -9.68 16.57 -4.98
CA LYS A 97 -9.39 16.38 -3.56
C LYS A 97 -10.61 15.88 -2.80
N GLU A 98 -11.78 16.46 -3.04
CA GLU A 98 -13.04 16.02 -2.44
C GLU A 98 -13.41 14.59 -2.87
N ASP A 99 -13.25 14.26 -4.16
CA ASP A 99 -13.51 12.92 -4.69
C ASP A 99 -12.60 11.86 -4.06
N VAL A 100 -11.30 12.16 -3.88
CA VAL A 100 -10.35 11.25 -3.21
C VAL A 100 -10.75 11.01 -1.76
N LEU A 101 -11.13 12.06 -1.03
CA LEU A 101 -11.58 11.94 0.36
C LEU A 101 -12.90 11.16 0.48
N TYR A 102 -13.80 11.32 -0.49
CA TYR A 102 -15.04 10.55 -0.54
C TYR A 102 -14.76 9.06 -0.78
N ARG A 103 -13.95 8.74 -1.80
CA ARG A 103 -13.57 7.35 -2.12
C ARG A 103 -12.81 6.67 -0.99
N LEU A 104 -11.88 7.38 -0.36
CA LEU A 104 -11.17 6.92 0.84
C LEU A 104 -12.15 6.48 1.94
N ARG A 105 -13.16 7.32 2.23
CA ARG A 105 -14.17 7.01 3.24
C ARG A 105 -14.99 5.77 2.86
N CYS A 106 -15.51 5.71 1.64
CA CYS A 106 -16.29 4.57 1.17
C CYS A 106 -15.49 3.26 1.19
N PHE A 107 -14.21 3.29 0.81
CA PHE A 107 -13.29 2.16 0.91
C PHE A 107 -13.12 1.71 2.38
N CYS A 108 -12.82 2.64 3.29
CA CYS A 108 -12.65 2.35 4.72
C CYS A 108 -13.93 1.82 5.38
N GLU A 109 -15.11 2.32 4.98
CA GLU A 109 -16.41 1.83 5.44
C GLU A 109 -16.66 0.39 4.93
N SER A 110 -16.32 0.11 3.67
CA SER A 110 -16.44 -1.22 3.07
C SER A 110 -15.60 -2.27 3.79
N MET A 111 -14.38 -1.90 4.20
CA MET A 111 -13.48 -2.75 5.01
C MET A 111 -14.01 -3.02 6.43
N GLN A 112 -14.90 -2.17 6.95
CA GLN A 112 -15.42 -2.24 8.33
C GLN A 112 -16.82 -2.85 8.43
N GLN A 113 -17.43 -3.28 7.32
CA GLN A 113 -18.80 -3.82 7.35
C GLN A 113 -18.87 -5.13 8.15
N ALA A 114 -19.65 -5.11 9.23
CA ALA A 114 -19.78 -6.25 10.15
C ALA A 114 -20.77 -7.32 9.66
N GLU A 115 -21.64 -7.01 8.71
CA GLU A 115 -22.77 -7.88 8.32
C GLU A 115 -22.44 -8.86 7.19
N LYS A 116 -21.39 -8.61 6.40
CA LYS A 116 -20.97 -9.46 5.28
C LYS A 116 -19.46 -9.65 5.29
N PRO A 117 -18.96 -10.84 4.92
CA PRO A 117 -17.53 -11.00 4.68
C PRO A 117 -17.09 -10.03 3.57
N VAL A 118 -15.98 -9.33 3.82
CA VAL A 118 -15.40 -8.38 2.86
C VAL A 118 -14.90 -9.15 1.63
N ASP A 119 -15.33 -8.73 0.45
CA ASP A 119 -14.78 -9.23 -0.81
C ASP A 119 -13.49 -8.48 -1.16
N TYR A 120 -12.36 -9.01 -0.69
CA TYR A 120 -11.06 -8.38 -0.92
C TYR A 120 -10.63 -8.41 -2.39
N GLU A 121 -11.13 -9.34 -3.20
CA GLU A 121 -10.79 -9.42 -4.62
C GLU A 121 -11.42 -8.24 -5.38
N GLU A 122 -12.68 -7.94 -5.10
CA GLU A 122 -13.39 -6.80 -5.69
C GLU A 122 -12.93 -5.45 -5.11
N LEU A 123 -12.48 -5.44 -3.85
CA LEU A 123 -12.08 -4.21 -3.18
C LEU A 123 -10.64 -3.77 -3.49
N LEU A 124 -9.76 -4.70 -3.88
CA LEU A 124 -8.36 -4.39 -4.17
C LEU A 124 -8.19 -3.31 -5.27
N PRO A 125 -8.89 -3.36 -6.42
CA PRO A 125 -8.82 -2.29 -7.42
C PRO A 125 -9.18 -0.91 -6.88
N GLU A 126 -10.19 -0.81 -6.00
CA GLU A 126 -10.57 0.45 -5.39
C GLU A 126 -9.51 0.95 -4.41
N CYS A 127 -8.94 0.04 -3.59
CA CYS A 127 -7.80 0.36 -2.73
C CYS A 127 -6.62 0.92 -3.54
N LEU A 128 -6.21 0.23 -4.61
CA LEU A 128 -5.13 0.68 -5.48
C LEU A 128 -5.43 2.02 -6.15
N GLY A 129 -6.69 2.25 -6.55
CA GLY A 129 -7.15 3.52 -7.09
C GLY A 129 -7.00 4.66 -6.08
N VAL A 130 -7.49 4.48 -4.84
CA VAL A 130 -7.34 5.47 -3.78
C VAL A 130 -5.87 5.76 -3.47
N LEU A 131 -5.04 4.72 -3.32
CA LEU A 131 -3.61 4.88 -3.04
C LEU A 131 -2.89 5.61 -4.18
N HIS A 132 -3.22 5.30 -5.43
CA HIS A 132 -2.69 5.97 -6.60
C HIS A 132 -3.10 7.44 -6.65
N ASP A 133 -4.38 7.76 -6.39
CA ASP A 133 -4.86 9.14 -6.44
C ASP A 133 -4.28 9.99 -5.31
N VAL A 134 -3.99 9.40 -4.15
CA VAL A 134 -3.21 10.08 -3.09
C VAL A 134 -1.81 10.43 -3.59
N VAL A 135 -1.13 9.52 -4.30
CA VAL A 135 0.18 9.78 -4.90
C VAL A 135 0.09 10.83 -6.02
N LEU A 136 -0.97 10.80 -6.83
CA LEU A 136 -1.25 11.81 -7.85
C LEU A 136 -1.45 13.19 -7.24
N LEU A 137 -2.14 13.32 -6.11
CA LEU A 137 -2.29 14.59 -5.42
C LEU A 137 -0.95 15.10 -4.86
N LEU A 138 -0.09 14.20 -4.36
CA LEU A 138 1.22 14.57 -3.79
C LEU A 138 2.21 15.07 -4.84
N PHE A 139 2.22 14.44 -6.02
CA PHE A 139 3.28 14.62 -7.01
C PHE A 139 2.78 15.15 -8.35
N GLY A 140 1.46 15.26 -8.55
CA GLY A 140 0.86 15.66 -9.81
C GLY A 140 1.10 14.64 -10.93
N ARG A 141 0.92 15.07 -12.18
CA ARG A 141 1.03 14.22 -13.38
C ARG A 141 2.43 13.65 -13.63
N GLN A 142 3.45 14.04 -12.86
CA GLN A 142 4.79 13.48 -13.01
C GLN A 142 4.85 11.99 -12.64
N ILE A 143 3.86 11.48 -11.91
CA ILE A 143 3.75 10.05 -11.57
C ILE A 143 3.65 9.16 -12.81
N ASP A 144 3.16 9.71 -13.92
CA ASP A 144 3.01 9.03 -15.21
C ASP A 144 4.33 9.03 -16.03
N SER A 145 5.40 9.67 -15.52
CA SER A 145 6.69 9.74 -16.22
C SER A 145 7.55 8.50 -15.96
N GLU A 146 8.32 8.07 -16.98
CA GLU A 146 9.19 6.89 -16.90
C GLU A 146 10.25 6.98 -15.78
N GLY A 147 10.62 8.19 -15.36
CA GLY A 147 11.61 8.45 -14.32
C GLY A 147 11.04 8.63 -12.91
N PHE A 148 9.72 8.52 -12.71
CA PHE A 148 9.12 8.83 -11.42
C PHE A 148 9.57 7.90 -10.30
N LEU A 149 9.73 6.60 -10.58
CA LEU A 149 10.22 5.65 -9.57
C LEU A 149 11.62 6.02 -9.07
N GLU A 150 12.51 6.44 -9.96
CA GLU A 150 13.85 6.91 -9.62
C GLU A 150 13.82 8.18 -8.78
N TYR A 151 12.96 9.11 -9.16
CA TYR A 151 12.70 10.31 -8.39
C TYR A 151 12.17 9.99 -6.98
N ALA A 152 11.17 9.12 -6.87
CA ALA A 152 10.56 8.72 -5.60
C ALA A 152 11.59 8.10 -4.65
N ILE A 153 12.38 7.14 -5.15
CA ILE A 153 13.45 6.49 -4.37
C ILE A 153 14.51 7.48 -3.88
N ARG A 154 14.88 8.46 -4.70
CA ARG A 154 15.90 9.46 -4.32
C ARG A 154 15.41 10.44 -3.24
N ILE A 155 14.11 10.72 -3.19
CA ILE A 155 13.52 11.57 -2.16
C ILE A 155 13.37 10.79 -0.86
N ASP A 156 12.74 9.63 -0.96
CA ASP A 156 12.42 8.77 0.17
C ASP A 156 12.37 7.31 -0.33
N PRO A 157 13.37 6.47 0.02
CA PRO A 157 13.40 5.08 -0.38
C PRO A 157 12.19 4.26 0.07
N ASP A 158 11.58 4.60 1.21
CA ASP A 158 10.40 3.90 1.73
C ASP A 158 9.19 4.24 0.86
N PHE A 159 9.03 5.51 0.49
CA PHE A 159 8.02 5.93 -0.48
C PHE A 159 8.25 5.33 -1.88
N GLY A 160 9.50 5.28 -2.33
CA GLY A 160 9.87 4.64 -3.60
C GLY A 160 9.50 3.15 -3.63
N LEU A 161 9.73 2.42 -2.53
CA LEU A 161 9.27 1.04 -2.38
C LEU A 161 7.74 0.92 -2.39
N PHE A 162 7.04 1.82 -1.70
CA PHE A 162 5.58 1.87 -1.71
C PHE A 162 5.04 2.09 -3.13
N TRP A 163 5.60 3.03 -3.88
CA TRP A 163 5.20 3.26 -5.28
C TRP A 163 5.47 2.03 -6.16
N TYR A 164 6.66 1.44 -6.05
CA TYR A 164 6.99 0.20 -6.76
C TYR A 164 6.03 -0.94 -6.43
N TYR A 165 5.68 -1.08 -5.15
CA TYR A 165 4.70 -2.06 -4.67
C TYR A 165 3.32 -1.88 -5.33
N LEU A 166 2.81 -0.64 -5.41
CA LEU A 166 1.54 -0.35 -6.09
C LEU A 166 1.58 -0.73 -7.57
N GLU A 167 2.63 -0.34 -8.28
CA GLU A 167 2.78 -0.63 -9.71
C GLU A 167 2.88 -2.13 -9.97
N CYS A 168 3.61 -2.87 -9.12
CA CYS A 168 3.67 -4.32 -9.20
C CYS A 168 2.29 -4.99 -9.03
N LEU A 169 1.46 -4.50 -8.10
CA LEU A 169 0.11 -5.01 -7.88
C LEU A 169 -0.84 -4.66 -9.01
N ARG A 170 -0.79 -3.43 -9.54
CA ARG A 170 -1.62 -3.01 -10.69
C ARG A 170 -1.30 -3.81 -11.95
N ALA A 171 -0.06 -4.28 -12.09
CA ALA A 171 0.37 -5.13 -13.20
C ALA A 171 -0.06 -6.60 -13.04
N GLN A 172 -0.52 -7.02 -11.85
CA GLN A 172 -0.99 -8.39 -11.66
C GLN A 172 -2.37 -8.61 -12.28
N PRO A 173 -2.66 -9.83 -12.75
CA PRO A 173 -4.04 -10.24 -12.98
C PRO A 173 -4.80 -10.30 -11.64
N LYS A 174 -6.06 -10.76 -11.69
CA LYS A 174 -6.88 -10.96 -10.50
C LYS A 174 -6.14 -11.81 -9.45
N LEU A 175 -6.00 -11.27 -8.24
CA LEU A 175 -5.41 -11.97 -7.09
C LEU A 175 -6.47 -12.82 -6.38
N SER A 176 -6.05 -13.90 -5.72
CA SER A 176 -6.92 -14.65 -4.82
C SER A 176 -7.32 -13.83 -3.60
N ALA A 177 -8.47 -14.12 -3.00
CA ALA A 177 -9.02 -13.39 -1.86
C ALA A 177 -8.00 -13.16 -0.72
N GLU A 178 -7.25 -14.18 -0.32
CA GLU A 178 -6.27 -14.04 0.77
C GLU A 178 -5.06 -13.17 0.38
N LYS A 179 -4.57 -13.31 -0.85
CA LYS A 179 -3.48 -12.46 -1.36
C LYS A 179 -3.95 -11.01 -1.51
N ALA A 180 -5.17 -10.80 -2.01
CA ALA A 180 -5.80 -9.48 -2.11
C ALA A 180 -5.98 -8.84 -0.72
N ARG A 181 -6.41 -9.63 0.27
CA ARG A 181 -6.53 -9.19 1.67
C ARG A 181 -5.20 -8.69 2.21
N LEU A 182 -4.14 -9.51 2.12
CA LEU A 182 -2.81 -9.13 2.59
C LEU A 182 -2.25 -7.93 1.80
N ALA A 183 -2.50 -7.87 0.49
CA ALA A 183 -2.06 -6.76 -0.34
C ALA A 183 -2.72 -5.43 0.05
N ILE A 184 -4.02 -5.44 0.33
CA ILE A 184 -4.73 -4.27 0.84
C ILE A 184 -4.14 -3.85 2.19
N PHE A 185 -4.00 -4.79 3.13
CA PHE A 185 -3.48 -4.48 4.46
C PHE A 185 -2.05 -3.93 4.41
N LEU A 186 -1.19 -4.44 3.54
CA LEU A 186 0.16 -3.89 3.33
C LEU A 186 0.12 -2.45 2.80
N GLY A 187 -0.70 -2.18 1.78
CA GLY A 187 -0.82 -0.86 1.18
C GLY A 187 -1.30 0.19 2.20
N ILE A 188 -2.32 -0.13 2.99
CA ILE A 188 -2.82 0.77 4.02
C ILE A 188 -1.90 0.85 5.24
N TYR A 189 -1.13 -0.21 5.52
CA TYR A 189 -0.14 -0.23 6.60
C TYR A 189 0.98 0.77 6.37
N PHE A 190 1.43 0.92 5.12
CA PHE A 190 2.39 1.94 4.77
C PHE A 190 1.88 3.35 5.14
N LEU A 191 0.75 3.78 4.56
CA LEU A 191 0.22 5.14 4.80
C LEU A 191 -0.34 5.36 6.22
N ALA A 192 -0.64 4.29 6.96
CA ALA A 192 -0.96 4.39 8.39
C ALA A 192 0.27 4.72 9.26
N ASN A 193 1.48 4.53 8.75
CA ASN A 193 2.74 4.76 9.47
C ASN A 193 3.70 5.75 8.77
N PHE A 194 3.31 6.29 7.61
CA PHE A 194 3.98 7.38 6.88
C PHE A 194 3.66 8.74 7.51
#